data_AF-A0A966YGV5-F1
#
_entry.id   AF-A0A966YGV5-F1
#
_cell.length_a   1.000
_cell.length_b   1.000
_cell.length_c   1.000
_cell.angle_alpha   90.00
_cell.angle_beta   90.00
_cell.angle_gamma   90.00
#
_symmetry.space_group_name_H-M   'P 1'
#
loop_
_entity.id
_entity.type
_entity.pdbx_description
1 polymer ?
#
loop_
_entity_poly.entity_id
_entity_poly.type
_entity_poly.pdbx_seq_one_letter_code
_entity_poly.pdbx_strand_id
1 'polypeptide(L)'
;MTCGTVVAAAEKEPPLQFAVAAKVGEFLGKPVFTPMQQLWPNRGGWGGVLSTPDGTVLAFRSPGGGEIRRSHDGGLTWDAATVIDDSGDAARANGGNALVDETTGEVLYVCPQEKWLYRSSDNGVTWNREAITVTPDGFGHLPGIEGAGAMQCGLTLAFSEHRGRLVSAARIMGPKNSNNVNWRPYHYSTAIYSDDHGKTWQVSNPFPVMGTGEAAIAERSDGSLLYNSREHMSRGNRYLATSYDGGHLWVDARRSNELPDGPRGTSYGLMGGMLRLPIADRDILLYSSSDTDAGAMPAQTGASIAGGREKITVWASFDGGQSWPVKRLIYDGPSG
;
A
#
# COMPACT_ATOMS: atom_id res chain seq x y z
N MET A 1 -46.79 41.94 13.75
CA MET A 1 -45.84 40.87 14.12
C MET A 1 -45.70 39.96 12.92
N THR A 2 -44.70 40.20 12.08
CA THR A 2 -44.33 39.31 10.98
C THR A 2 -43.28 38.34 11.51
N CYS A 3 -43.65 37.07 11.61
CA CYS A 3 -42.75 36.00 12.01
C CYS A 3 -41.83 35.69 10.82
N GLY A 4 -40.57 36.12 10.90
CA GLY A 4 -39.54 35.79 9.93
C GLY A 4 -38.84 34.50 10.34
N THR A 5 -39.04 33.44 9.56
CA THR A 5 -38.32 32.18 9.71
C THR A 5 -36.87 32.38 9.29
N VAL A 6 -35.94 32.31 10.24
CA VAL A 6 -34.50 32.27 9.96
C VAL A 6 -34.19 30.88 9.43
N VAL A 7 -33.91 30.77 8.13
CA VAL A 7 -33.32 29.56 7.56
C VAL A 7 -31.87 29.54 8.02
N ALA A 8 -31.53 28.59 8.90
CA ALA A 8 -30.15 28.34 9.27
C ALA A 8 -29.37 27.98 7.99
N ALA A 9 -28.32 28.74 7.71
CA ALA A 9 -27.37 28.36 6.68
C ALA A 9 -26.80 26.99 7.06
N ALA A 10 -26.91 26.02 6.16
CA ALA A 10 -26.22 24.76 6.31
C ALA A 10 -24.75 25.05 6.58
N GLU A 11 -24.22 24.53 7.69
CA GLU A 11 -22.78 24.51 7.93
C GLU A 11 -22.13 23.89 6.70
N LYS A 12 -21.30 24.66 5.99
CA LYS A 12 -20.47 24.12 4.91
C LYS A 12 -19.67 22.99 5.53
N GLU A 13 -19.87 21.76 5.05
CA GLU A 13 -18.98 20.65 5.36
C GLU A 13 -17.52 21.14 5.24
N PRO A 14 -16.66 20.80 6.20
CA PRO A 14 -15.25 21.16 6.10
C PRO A 14 -14.72 20.68 4.75
N PRO A 15 -13.91 21.49 4.04
CA PRO A 15 -13.43 21.11 2.72
C PRO A 15 -12.66 19.79 2.85
N LEU A 16 -13.04 18.80 2.02
CA LEU A 16 -12.39 17.49 1.93
C LEU A 16 -10.86 17.68 1.92
N GLN A 17 -10.19 17.18 2.96
CA GLN A 17 -8.75 17.41 3.18
C GLN A 17 -7.96 16.22 2.63
N PHE A 18 -7.55 16.35 1.36
CA PHE A 18 -6.63 15.38 0.78
C PHE A 18 -5.19 15.69 1.20
N ALA A 19 -4.38 14.65 1.41
CA ALA A 19 -2.97 14.73 1.73
C ALA A 19 -2.13 15.12 0.50
N VAL A 20 -2.33 16.34 0.00
CA VAL A 20 -1.65 16.87 -1.21
C VAL A 20 -1.20 18.32 -1.09
N ALA A 21 -1.52 18.99 0.02
CA ALA A 21 -1.42 20.45 0.15
C ALA A 21 -0.22 20.93 1.00
N ALA A 22 0.65 20.04 1.47
CA ALA A 22 1.75 20.42 2.35
C ALA A 22 2.80 21.27 1.62
N LYS A 23 3.47 22.16 2.35
CA LYS A 23 4.55 22.99 1.77
C LYS A 23 5.87 22.24 1.86
N VAL A 24 6.72 22.38 0.83
CA VAL A 24 8.06 21.77 0.83
C VAL A 24 8.88 22.10 2.09
N GLY A 25 8.72 23.32 2.63
CA GLY A 25 9.43 23.76 3.83
C GLY A 25 9.13 22.92 5.08
N GLU A 26 7.98 22.25 5.15
CA GLU A 26 7.61 21.34 6.24
C GLU A 26 8.43 20.04 6.22
N PHE A 27 9.02 19.70 5.06
CA PHE A 27 9.88 18.52 4.87
C PHE A 27 11.37 18.87 4.92
N LEU A 28 11.72 20.14 5.12
CA LEU A 28 13.09 20.61 5.23
C LEU A 28 13.46 20.80 6.70
N GLY A 29 14.71 20.50 7.04
CA GLY A 29 15.23 20.69 8.39
C GLY A 29 16.15 19.57 8.83
N LYS A 30 16.47 19.55 10.13
CA LYS A 30 17.22 18.45 10.72
C LYS A 30 16.33 17.21 10.71
N PRO A 31 16.75 16.09 10.10
CA PRO A 31 15.95 14.89 10.09
C PRO A 31 15.76 14.37 11.52
N VAL A 32 14.53 13.97 11.84
CA VAL A 32 14.23 13.23 13.06
C VAL A 32 14.36 11.75 12.71
N PHE A 33 15.45 11.12 13.17
CA PHE A 33 15.61 9.68 13.10
C PHE A 33 15.33 9.10 14.47
N THR A 34 14.24 8.36 14.57
CA THR A 34 14.02 7.46 15.71
C THR A 34 15.03 6.33 15.61
N PRO A 35 15.66 5.89 16.72
CA PRO A 35 16.39 4.62 16.73
C PRO A 35 15.50 3.50 16.18
N MET A 36 16.10 2.48 15.55
CA MET A 36 15.34 1.32 15.08
C MET A 36 14.57 0.71 16.27
N GLN A 37 13.25 0.56 16.11
CA GLN A 37 12.37 0.00 17.13
C GLN A 37 11.73 -1.28 16.61
N GLN A 38 11.78 -2.32 17.44
CA GLN A 38 11.05 -3.55 17.17
C GLN A 38 9.61 -3.42 17.67
N LEU A 39 8.65 -3.38 16.74
CA LEU A 39 7.22 -3.29 17.08
C LEU A 39 6.65 -4.63 17.53
N TRP A 40 7.06 -5.73 16.93
CA TRP A 40 6.61 -7.08 17.32
C TRP A 40 7.78 -8.07 17.38
N PRO A 41 7.75 -9.04 18.31
CA PRO A 41 8.68 -10.16 18.29
C PRO A 41 8.42 -11.05 17.06
N ASN A 42 9.49 -11.67 16.56
CA ASN A 42 9.44 -12.62 15.44
C ASN A 42 8.94 -11.99 14.13
N ARG A 43 7.86 -12.53 13.56
CA ARG A 43 7.29 -12.06 12.29
C ARG A 43 6.50 -10.77 12.51
N GLY A 44 6.99 -9.70 11.88
CA GLY A 44 6.28 -8.43 11.75
C GLY A 44 5.11 -8.50 10.76
N GLY A 45 4.52 -7.34 10.50
CA GLY A 45 3.45 -7.17 9.53
C GLY A 45 3.90 -6.69 8.15
N TRP A 46 3.24 -7.21 7.14
CA TRP A 46 3.12 -6.73 5.76
C TRP A 46 2.01 -5.68 5.58
N GLY A 47 1.17 -5.44 6.60
CA GLY A 47 -0.01 -4.56 6.52
C GLY A 47 0.29 -3.05 6.39
N GLY A 48 1.57 -2.69 6.41
CA GLY A 48 2.04 -1.32 6.18
C GLY A 48 1.93 -0.40 7.40
N VAL A 49 2.21 0.87 7.13
CA VAL A 49 2.17 1.98 8.10
C VAL A 49 1.50 3.15 7.40
N LEU A 50 0.56 3.83 8.07
CA LEU A 50 -0.08 5.04 7.58
C LEU A 50 -0.31 6.05 8.72
N SER A 51 -0.62 7.29 8.37
CA SER A 51 -1.04 8.34 9.30
C SER A 51 -2.54 8.60 9.15
N THR A 52 -3.23 8.76 10.28
CA THR A 52 -4.64 9.19 10.34
C THR A 52 -4.75 10.72 10.26
N PRO A 53 -5.96 11.27 10.05
CA PRO A 53 -6.15 12.72 9.93
C PRO A 53 -5.71 13.54 11.14
N ASP A 54 -5.71 12.96 12.34
CA ASP A 54 -5.23 13.62 13.56
C ASP A 54 -3.70 13.52 13.76
N GLY A 55 -2.98 12.88 12.83
CA GLY A 55 -1.54 12.67 12.88
C GLY A 55 -1.11 11.41 13.64
N THR A 56 -2.04 10.59 14.14
CA THR A 56 -1.69 9.28 14.74
C THR A 56 -1.08 8.38 13.67
N VAL A 57 0.05 7.74 13.98
CA VAL A 57 0.68 6.75 13.10
C VAL A 57 0.19 5.37 13.50
N LEU A 58 -0.37 4.64 12.53
CA LEU A 58 -0.82 3.25 12.69
C LEU A 58 0.16 2.31 11.99
N ALA A 59 0.60 1.27 12.69
CA ALA A 59 1.36 0.17 12.12
C ALA A 59 0.53 -1.12 12.20
N PHE A 60 0.39 -1.83 11.08
CA PHE A 60 -0.49 -2.98 10.95
C PHE A 60 0.29 -4.30 10.87
N ARG A 61 -0.14 -5.29 11.65
CA ARG A 61 0.41 -6.65 11.66
C ARG A 61 -0.43 -7.63 10.83
N SER A 62 -0.37 -7.52 9.51
CA SER A 62 -0.96 -8.48 8.56
C SER A 62 0.14 -9.31 7.89
N PRO A 63 0.05 -10.62 7.63
CA PRO A 63 -1.01 -11.56 7.95
C PRO A 63 -0.75 -12.14 9.35
N GLY A 64 -0.38 -11.26 10.29
CA GLY A 64 0.09 -11.61 11.63
C GLY A 64 -0.93 -11.34 12.73
N GLY A 65 -2.21 -11.63 12.48
CA GLY A 65 -3.26 -11.63 13.51
C GLY A 65 -4.13 -10.39 13.58
N GLY A 66 -4.06 -9.49 12.58
CA GLY A 66 -4.91 -8.29 12.55
C GLY A 66 -4.65 -7.34 13.72
N GLU A 67 -3.43 -7.35 14.27
CA GLU A 67 -3.04 -6.45 15.35
C GLU A 67 -2.60 -5.09 14.78
N ILE A 68 -2.76 -4.05 15.57
CA ILE A 68 -2.22 -2.72 15.29
C ILE A 68 -1.43 -2.20 16.49
N ARG A 69 -0.47 -1.33 16.20
CA ARG A 69 0.10 -0.41 17.18
C ARG A 69 -0.12 1.01 16.70
N ARG A 70 -0.22 1.93 17.66
CA ARG A 70 -0.48 3.34 17.42
C ARG A 70 0.60 4.18 18.06
N SER A 71 0.94 5.28 17.42
CA SER A 71 1.87 6.27 17.94
C SER A 71 1.27 7.67 17.79
N HIS A 72 1.32 8.43 18.87
CA HIS A 72 0.76 9.79 18.98
C HIS A 72 1.84 10.87 18.83
N ASP A 73 3.08 10.47 18.55
CA ASP A 73 4.26 11.35 18.55
C ASP A 73 5.16 11.12 17.32
N GLY A 74 4.57 10.66 16.20
CA GLY A 74 5.29 10.45 14.95
C GLY A 74 6.17 9.20 14.93
N GLY A 75 5.86 8.21 15.76
CA GLY A 75 6.57 6.92 15.83
C GLY A 75 7.68 6.86 16.87
N LEU A 76 7.80 7.86 17.77
CA LEU A 76 8.80 7.85 18.85
C LEU A 76 8.42 6.83 19.92
N THR A 77 7.16 6.80 20.33
CA THR A 77 6.61 5.82 21.27
C THR A 77 5.37 5.14 20.68
N TRP A 78 5.09 3.93 21.17
CA TRP A 78 4.01 3.10 20.67
C TRP A 78 3.16 2.53 21.81
N ASP A 79 1.84 2.61 21.64
CA ASP A 79 0.88 1.94 22.51
C ASP A 79 1.11 0.41 22.51
N ALA A 80 0.55 -0.25 23.53
CA ALA A 80 0.39 -1.70 23.50
C ALA A 80 -0.42 -2.12 22.26
N ALA A 81 -0.13 -3.30 21.71
CA ALA A 81 -0.85 -3.80 20.55
C ALA A 81 -2.34 -4.04 20.90
N THR A 82 -3.22 -3.65 19.99
CA THR A 82 -4.65 -3.96 20.02
C THR A 82 -5.03 -4.77 18.78
N VAL A 83 -6.23 -5.34 18.76
CA VAL A 83 -6.74 -6.14 17.63
C VAL A 83 -7.79 -5.36 16.85
N ILE A 84 -7.84 -5.58 15.54
CA ILE A 84 -8.88 -5.05 14.64
C ILE A 84 -10.20 -5.83 14.82
N ASP A 85 -10.11 -7.13 15.10
CA ASP A 85 -11.27 -8.00 15.38
C ASP A 85 -11.09 -8.66 16.75
N ASP A 86 -11.99 -8.34 17.68
CA ASP A 86 -12.01 -8.85 19.05
C ASP A 86 -12.99 -10.02 19.26
N SER A 87 -13.58 -10.55 18.19
CA SER A 87 -14.56 -11.66 18.26
C SER A 87 -13.95 -13.01 18.66
N GLY A 88 -12.62 -13.06 18.84
CA GLY A 88 -11.85 -14.27 19.13
C GLY A 88 -11.44 -15.07 17.89
N ASP A 89 -11.86 -14.63 16.70
CA ASP A 89 -11.50 -15.24 15.41
C ASP A 89 -10.51 -14.35 14.64
N ALA A 90 -9.24 -14.41 15.06
CA ALA A 90 -8.15 -13.62 14.47
C ALA A 90 -7.94 -13.89 12.97
N ALA A 91 -8.47 -15.00 12.43
CA ALA A 91 -8.36 -15.29 11.00
C ALA A 91 -9.09 -14.26 10.14
N ARG A 92 -10.10 -13.57 10.69
CA ARG A 92 -10.96 -12.65 9.92
C ARG A 92 -10.30 -11.34 9.53
N ALA A 93 -9.33 -10.90 10.33
CA ALA A 93 -8.52 -9.71 10.05
C ALA A 93 -7.15 -10.06 9.42
N ASN A 94 -6.90 -11.33 9.08
CA ASN A 94 -5.67 -11.73 8.40
C ASN A 94 -5.73 -11.41 6.91
N GLY A 95 -4.61 -10.92 6.36
CA GLY A 95 -4.49 -10.72 4.93
C GLY A 95 -5.27 -9.52 4.37
N GLY A 96 -5.81 -8.67 5.24
CA GLY A 96 -6.37 -7.38 4.84
C GLY A 96 -5.30 -6.31 4.63
N ASN A 97 -5.71 -5.19 4.03
CA ASN A 97 -4.86 -4.02 3.78
C ASN A 97 -5.52 -2.74 4.27
N ALA A 98 -4.73 -1.80 4.76
CA ALA A 98 -5.22 -0.55 5.33
C ALA A 98 -5.19 0.61 4.32
N LEU A 99 -6.11 1.56 4.47
CA LEU A 99 -6.07 2.88 3.84
C LEU A 99 -6.91 3.87 4.66
N VAL A 100 -6.70 5.16 4.44
CA VAL A 100 -7.59 6.22 4.97
C VAL A 100 -8.50 6.67 3.84
N ASP A 101 -9.82 6.68 4.08
CA ASP A 101 -10.75 7.40 3.23
C ASP A 101 -10.64 8.89 3.58
N GLU A 102 -9.88 9.63 2.79
CA GLU A 102 -9.61 11.06 3.04
C GLU A 102 -10.85 11.94 2.80
N THR A 103 -11.94 11.37 2.27
CA THR A 103 -13.21 12.08 2.12
C THR A 103 -14.04 12.07 3.40
N THR A 104 -13.88 11.05 4.24
CA THR A 104 -14.59 10.92 5.53
C THR A 104 -13.67 11.07 6.74
N GLY A 105 -12.36 10.88 6.56
CA GLY A 105 -11.36 10.80 7.62
C GLY A 105 -11.28 9.44 8.31
N GLU A 106 -12.01 8.44 7.83
CA GLU A 106 -12.09 7.12 8.45
C GLU A 106 -10.95 6.21 7.98
N VAL A 107 -10.49 5.33 8.88
CA VAL A 107 -9.50 4.30 8.55
C VAL A 107 -10.23 3.03 8.17
N LEU A 108 -9.88 2.46 7.01
CA LEU A 108 -10.41 1.20 6.53
C LEU A 108 -9.32 0.14 6.56
N TYR A 109 -9.71 -1.07 6.95
CA TYR A 109 -8.91 -2.27 6.82
C TYR A 109 -9.69 -3.32 6.03
N VAL A 110 -9.35 -3.47 4.75
CA VAL A 110 -10.15 -4.17 3.75
C VAL A 110 -9.67 -5.61 3.60
N CYS A 111 -10.58 -6.58 3.77
CA CYS A 111 -10.34 -8.01 3.61
C CYS A 111 -11.14 -8.53 2.39
N PRO A 112 -10.70 -8.27 1.14
CA PRO A 112 -11.51 -8.52 -0.05
C PRO A 112 -11.84 -10.00 -0.27
N GLN A 113 -10.92 -10.89 0.07
CA GLN A 113 -11.14 -12.34 -0.01
C GLN A 113 -12.33 -12.77 0.86
N GLU A 114 -12.41 -12.19 2.05
CA GLU A 114 -13.41 -12.54 3.04
C GLU A 114 -14.72 -11.75 2.84
N LYS A 115 -14.73 -10.75 1.97
CA LYS A 115 -15.89 -9.89 1.66
C LYS A 115 -16.39 -9.11 2.87
N TRP A 116 -15.45 -8.61 3.67
CA TRP A 116 -15.70 -7.56 4.66
C TRP A 116 -14.56 -6.55 4.70
N LEU A 117 -14.83 -5.41 5.33
CA LEU A 117 -13.82 -4.49 5.83
C LEU A 117 -14.07 -4.19 7.30
N TYR A 118 -13.07 -3.61 7.96
CA TYR A 118 -13.21 -2.99 9.27
C TYR A 118 -13.03 -1.49 9.11
N ARG A 119 -13.90 -0.71 9.73
CA ARG A 119 -13.91 0.75 9.69
C ARG A 119 -13.66 1.30 11.08
N SER A 120 -12.77 2.27 11.18
CA SER A 120 -12.54 3.04 12.39
C SER A 120 -12.76 4.52 12.10
N SER A 121 -13.71 5.12 12.84
CA SER A 121 -13.99 6.56 12.83
C SER A 121 -13.25 7.31 13.95
N ASP A 122 -12.39 6.62 14.69
CA ASP A 122 -11.69 7.09 15.88
C ASP A 122 -10.19 6.77 15.82
N ASN A 123 -9.60 6.88 14.62
CA ASN A 123 -8.16 6.78 14.37
C ASN A 123 -7.55 5.46 14.88
N GLY A 124 -8.25 4.35 14.65
CA GLY A 124 -7.82 3.00 14.98
C GLY A 124 -8.03 2.62 16.45
N VAL A 125 -8.91 3.30 17.20
CA VAL A 125 -9.25 2.89 18.58
C VAL A 125 -10.25 1.75 18.58
N THR A 126 -11.37 1.91 17.87
CA THR A 126 -12.40 0.89 17.71
C THR A 126 -12.64 0.60 16.23
N TRP A 127 -13.11 -0.63 15.96
CA TRP A 127 -13.27 -1.14 14.61
C TRP A 127 -14.65 -1.77 14.45
N ASN A 128 -15.38 -1.31 13.44
CA ASN A 128 -16.69 -1.85 13.06
C ASN A 128 -16.54 -2.69 11.80
N ARG A 129 -16.98 -3.95 11.85
CA ARG A 129 -16.94 -4.83 10.67
C ARG A 129 -18.16 -4.60 9.78
N GLU A 130 -17.92 -4.43 8.50
CA GLU A 130 -18.93 -4.20 7.47
C GLU A 130 -18.80 -5.25 6.37
N ALA A 131 -19.92 -5.81 5.92
CA ALA A 131 -19.92 -6.64 4.71
C ALA A 131 -19.71 -5.77 3.48
N ILE A 132 -18.93 -6.27 2.52
CA ILE A 132 -18.64 -5.58 1.25
C ILE A 132 -18.95 -6.47 0.06
N THR A 133 -19.14 -5.87 -1.11
CA THR A 133 -19.19 -6.60 -2.37
C THR A 133 -17.87 -6.44 -3.10
N VAL A 134 -17.32 -7.55 -3.62
CA VAL A 134 -16.12 -7.52 -4.47
C VAL A 134 -16.46 -8.14 -5.82
N THR A 135 -16.31 -7.35 -6.88
CA THR A 135 -16.58 -7.77 -8.26
C THR A 135 -15.27 -8.23 -8.91
N PRO A 136 -15.26 -9.41 -9.57
CA PRO A 136 -14.04 -9.95 -10.19
C PRO A 136 -13.52 -9.09 -11.34
N ASP A 137 -12.28 -9.35 -11.75
CA ASP A 137 -11.70 -8.76 -12.96
C ASP A 137 -12.33 -9.33 -14.24
N GLY A 138 -11.86 -8.86 -15.39
CA GLY A 138 -12.34 -9.34 -16.70
C GLY A 138 -12.07 -10.83 -16.98
N PHE A 139 -11.23 -11.50 -16.19
CA PHE A 139 -10.99 -12.94 -16.24
C PHE A 139 -11.85 -13.74 -15.25
N GLY A 140 -12.67 -13.06 -14.45
CA GLY A 140 -13.50 -13.70 -13.42
C GLY A 140 -12.75 -14.00 -12.12
N HIS A 141 -11.56 -13.42 -11.92
CA HIS A 141 -10.74 -13.67 -10.74
C HIS A 141 -10.93 -12.63 -9.64
N LEU A 142 -10.75 -13.07 -8.39
CA LEU A 142 -10.75 -12.25 -7.18
C LEU A 142 -9.42 -12.42 -6.45
N PRO A 143 -8.94 -11.40 -5.71
CA PRO A 143 -7.78 -11.54 -4.84
C PRO A 143 -7.96 -12.72 -3.86
N GLY A 144 -7.00 -13.63 -3.86
CA GLY A 144 -6.97 -14.80 -2.97
C GLY A 144 -6.25 -14.52 -1.65
N ILE A 145 -5.73 -15.58 -1.01
CA ILE A 145 -4.93 -15.44 0.22
C ILE A 145 -3.64 -14.66 -0.08
N GLU A 146 -3.30 -13.71 0.79
CA GLU A 146 -2.22 -12.72 0.60
C GLU A 146 -2.47 -11.76 -0.59
N GLY A 147 -3.65 -11.83 -1.22
CA GLY A 147 -3.99 -11.05 -2.40
C GLY A 147 -4.06 -9.54 -2.14
N ALA A 148 -4.37 -9.11 -0.92
CA ALA A 148 -4.34 -7.71 -0.51
C ALA A 148 -3.35 -7.44 0.63
N GLY A 149 -3.19 -8.36 1.58
CA GLY A 149 -2.43 -8.08 2.80
C GLY A 149 -0.90 -8.06 2.67
N ALA A 150 -0.34 -8.40 1.51
CA ALA A 150 1.09 -8.29 1.23
C ALA A 150 1.43 -7.06 0.36
N MET A 151 0.66 -5.98 0.50
CA MET A 151 0.77 -4.78 -0.30
C MET A 151 1.14 -3.59 0.59
N GLN A 152 1.62 -2.51 -0.01
CA GLN A 152 1.56 -1.22 0.71
C GLN A 152 0.11 -0.83 0.98
N CYS A 153 -0.12 -0.07 2.06
CA CYS A 153 -1.38 0.61 2.32
C CYS A 153 -1.93 1.30 1.05
N GLY A 154 -3.24 1.24 0.88
CA GLY A 154 -3.94 1.93 -0.20
C GLY A 154 -3.96 3.45 0.00
N LEU A 155 -4.58 4.15 -0.94
CA LEU A 155 -4.70 5.60 -0.96
C LEU A 155 -6.11 6.03 -1.39
N THR A 156 -6.48 7.25 -1.04
CA THR A 156 -7.61 7.96 -1.66
C THR A 156 -7.07 8.84 -2.78
N LEU A 157 -7.68 8.77 -3.97
CA LEU A 157 -7.29 9.59 -5.11
C LEU A 157 -7.69 11.05 -4.87
N ALA A 158 -6.75 11.97 -5.01
CA ALA A 158 -6.93 13.39 -4.78
C ALA A 158 -7.13 14.19 -6.07
N PHE A 159 -6.79 13.61 -7.22
CA PHE A 159 -6.77 14.28 -8.52
C PHE A 159 -7.70 13.59 -9.52
N SER A 160 -7.76 14.14 -10.74
CA SER A 160 -8.59 13.66 -11.86
C SER A 160 -10.12 13.69 -11.60
N GLU A 161 -10.88 13.11 -12.53
CA GLU A 161 -12.33 12.86 -12.38
C GLU A 161 -12.66 11.78 -11.34
N HIS A 162 -11.67 10.97 -10.94
CA HIS A 162 -11.83 9.89 -9.95
C HIS A 162 -11.49 10.33 -8.52
N ARG A 163 -11.42 11.64 -8.26
CA ARG A 163 -11.15 12.17 -6.92
C ARG A 163 -12.14 11.62 -5.88
N GLY A 164 -11.61 11.11 -4.77
CA GLY A 164 -12.36 10.43 -3.70
C GLY A 164 -12.42 8.92 -3.84
N ARG A 165 -12.02 8.35 -4.98
CA ARG A 165 -11.90 6.91 -5.16
C ARG A 165 -10.84 6.34 -4.20
N LEU A 166 -11.17 5.23 -3.57
CA LEU A 166 -10.23 4.44 -2.78
C LEU A 166 -9.54 3.43 -3.69
N VAL A 167 -8.22 3.29 -3.60
CA VAL A 167 -7.44 2.35 -4.41
C VAL A 167 -6.44 1.61 -3.54
N SER A 168 -6.37 0.28 -3.68
CA SER A 168 -5.34 -0.55 -3.07
C SER A 168 -4.72 -1.46 -4.12
N ALA A 169 -3.40 -1.63 -4.06
CA ALA A 169 -2.75 -2.72 -4.78
C ALA A 169 -3.32 -4.06 -4.31
N ALA A 170 -3.30 -5.04 -5.22
CA ALA A 170 -3.72 -6.40 -4.97
C ALA A 170 -2.98 -7.38 -5.91
N ARG A 171 -3.24 -8.66 -5.74
CA ARG A 171 -2.66 -9.75 -6.53
C ARG A 171 -3.68 -10.85 -6.71
N ILE A 172 -3.73 -11.38 -7.93
CA ILE A 172 -4.35 -12.65 -8.23
C ILE A 172 -3.30 -13.74 -8.08
N MET A 173 -3.62 -14.73 -7.25
CA MET A 173 -2.75 -15.86 -6.98
C MET A 173 -2.91 -16.91 -8.09
N GLY A 174 -1.82 -17.60 -8.42
CA GLY A 174 -1.86 -18.72 -9.37
C GLY A 174 -2.70 -19.89 -8.86
N PRO A 175 -2.90 -20.93 -9.70
CA PRO A 175 -3.75 -22.07 -9.39
C PRO A 175 -3.49 -22.66 -8.00
N LYS A 176 -4.59 -23.10 -7.34
CA LYS A 176 -4.57 -23.62 -5.96
C LYS A 176 -4.07 -22.61 -4.93
N ASN A 177 -4.05 -21.33 -5.27
CA ASN A 177 -3.63 -20.25 -4.39
C ASN A 177 -2.21 -20.48 -3.84
N SER A 178 -1.28 -20.83 -4.72
CA SER A 178 0.00 -21.40 -4.35
C SER A 178 1.18 -20.69 -5.04
N ASN A 179 2.17 -20.27 -4.26
CA ASN A 179 3.44 -19.73 -4.76
C ASN A 179 4.42 -20.82 -5.27
N ASN A 180 3.94 -22.05 -5.51
CA ASN A 180 4.75 -23.11 -6.12
C ASN A 180 5.31 -22.63 -7.46
N VAL A 181 6.55 -23.02 -7.76
CA VAL A 181 7.28 -22.61 -8.97
C VAL A 181 6.45 -22.76 -10.24
N ASN A 182 5.73 -23.89 -10.40
CA ASN A 182 4.95 -24.17 -11.61
C ASN A 182 3.74 -23.23 -11.78
N TRP A 183 3.27 -22.60 -10.70
CA TRP A 183 2.11 -21.71 -10.71
C TRP A 183 2.46 -20.23 -10.84
N ARG A 184 3.73 -19.86 -10.59
CA ARG A 184 4.20 -18.47 -10.65
C ARG A 184 3.84 -17.73 -11.94
N PRO A 185 3.93 -18.32 -13.15
CA PRO A 185 3.52 -17.65 -14.38
C PRO A 185 2.05 -17.19 -14.42
N TYR A 186 1.20 -17.75 -13.56
CA TYR A 186 -0.23 -17.42 -13.52
C TYR A 186 -0.58 -16.37 -12.46
N HIS A 187 0.38 -15.96 -11.63
CA HIS A 187 0.15 -14.84 -10.73
C HIS A 187 0.23 -13.53 -11.51
N TYR A 188 -0.52 -12.54 -11.06
CA TYR A 188 -0.36 -11.18 -11.55
C TYR A 188 -0.80 -10.17 -10.49
N SER A 189 -0.11 -9.03 -10.47
CA SER A 189 -0.57 -7.85 -9.75
C SER A 189 -1.84 -7.30 -10.39
N THR A 190 -2.68 -6.68 -9.58
CA THR A 190 -3.87 -5.93 -9.98
C THR A 190 -4.12 -4.84 -8.92
N ALA A 191 -5.21 -4.10 -9.00
CA ALA A 191 -5.68 -3.26 -7.90
C ALA A 191 -7.13 -3.60 -7.58
N ILE A 192 -7.60 -3.14 -6.43
CA ILE A 192 -9.03 -3.01 -6.12
C ILE A 192 -9.33 -1.55 -5.89
N TYR A 193 -10.50 -1.10 -6.32
CA TYR A 193 -10.94 0.27 -6.09
C TYR A 193 -12.43 0.37 -5.72
N SER A 194 -12.78 1.44 -5.01
CA SER A 194 -14.13 1.72 -4.54
C SER A 194 -14.46 3.20 -4.71
N ASP A 195 -15.68 3.48 -5.19
CA ASP A 195 -16.22 4.84 -5.38
C ASP A 195 -17.35 5.15 -4.39
N ASP A 196 -17.60 4.28 -3.41
CA ASP A 196 -18.74 4.36 -2.48
C ASP A 196 -18.34 4.17 -1.02
N HIS A 197 -17.16 4.71 -0.67
CA HIS A 197 -16.57 4.67 0.68
C HIS A 197 -16.31 3.24 1.19
N GLY A 198 -16.00 2.32 0.28
CA GLY A 198 -15.58 0.95 0.60
C GLY A 198 -16.70 -0.08 0.65
N LYS A 199 -17.94 0.25 0.24
CA LYS A 199 -19.07 -0.71 0.26
C LYS A 199 -18.97 -1.71 -0.89
N THR A 200 -18.56 -1.25 -2.07
CA THR A 200 -18.31 -2.09 -3.24
C THR A 200 -16.90 -1.86 -3.76
N TRP A 201 -16.25 -2.95 -4.17
CA TRP A 201 -14.89 -2.97 -4.68
C TRP A 201 -14.84 -3.65 -6.04
N GLN A 202 -14.26 -2.98 -7.03
CA GLN A 202 -14.01 -3.54 -8.35
C GLN A 202 -12.54 -3.96 -8.44
N VAL A 203 -12.29 -5.21 -8.83
CA VAL A 203 -10.93 -5.67 -9.19
C VAL A 203 -10.58 -5.09 -10.55
N SER A 204 -9.41 -4.48 -10.65
CA SER A 204 -8.91 -3.83 -11.86
C SER A 204 -8.51 -4.86 -12.92
N ASN A 205 -8.29 -4.39 -14.14
CA ASN A 205 -7.62 -5.22 -15.15
C ASN A 205 -6.23 -5.63 -14.65
N PRO A 206 -5.71 -6.79 -15.10
CA PRO A 206 -4.39 -7.24 -14.68
C PRO A 206 -3.29 -6.22 -15.00
N PHE A 207 -2.27 -6.20 -14.16
CA PHE A 207 -1.00 -5.60 -14.50
C PHE A 207 -0.45 -6.23 -15.79
N PRO A 208 0.20 -5.48 -16.71
CA PRO A 208 0.49 -5.98 -18.06
C PRO A 208 1.57 -7.07 -18.13
N VAL A 209 2.13 -7.46 -16.98
CA VAL A 209 3.19 -8.46 -16.86
C VAL A 209 2.77 -9.52 -15.86
N MET A 210 2.76 -10.77 -16.33
CA MET A 210 2.48 -11.95 -15.52
C MET A 210 3.68 -12.35 -14.66
N GLY A 211 3.47 -13.22 -13.67
CA GLY A 211 4.51 -13.60 -12.71
C GLY A 211 4.80 -12.51 -11.68
N THR A 212 3.94 -11.50 -11.57
CA THR A 212 4.08 -10.37 -10.65
C THR A 212 3.41 -10.64 -9.31
N GLY A 213 3.62 -9.74 -8.34
CA GLY A 213 3.09 -9.93 -6.99
C GLY A 213 2.92 -8.65 -6.17
N GLU A 214 3.53 -8.63 -5.00
CA GLU A 214 3.42 -7.56 -4.00
C GLU A 214 3.89 -6.22 -4.54
N ALA A 215 3.14 -5.17 -4.21
CA ALA A 215 3.22 -3.91 -4.91
C ALA A 215 2.80 -2.71 -4.07
N ALA A 216 3.08 -1.54 -4.64
CA ALA A 216 2.65 -0.24 -4.15
C ALA A 216 2.12 0.61 -5.32
N ILE A 217 1.22 1.55 -5.01
CA ILE A 217 0.64 2.50 -5.97
C ILE A 217 0.86 3.91 -5.42
N ALA A 218 1.20 4.85 -6.30
CA ALA A 218 1.21 6.27 -5.99
C ALA A 218 0.45 7.03 -7.07
N GLU A 219 -0.40 7.97 -6.67
CA GLU A 219 -1.02 8.95 -7.58
C GLU A 219 -0.06 10.11 -7.82
N ARG A 220 0.04 10.59 -9.06
CA ARG A 220 0.80 11.77 -9.45
C ARG A 220 -0.10 12.99 -9.54
N SER A 221 0.50 14.18 -9.56
CA SER A 221 -0.22 15.46 -9.63
C SER A 221 -1.05 15.64 -10.91
N ASP A 222 -0.75 14.90 -11.98
CA ASP A 222 -1.55 14.86 -13.21
C ASP A 222 -2.76 13.90 -13.13
N GLY A 223 -2.94 13.21 -12.00
CA GLY A 223 -3.99 12.21 -11.77
C GLY A 223 -3.68 10.81 -12.31
N SER A 224 -2.54 10.61 -12.97
CA SER A 224 -2.11 9.26 -13.36
C SER A 224 -1.58 8.48 -12.15
N LEU A 225 -1.77 7.16 -12.16
CA LEU A 225 -1.28 6.28 -11.11
C LEU A 225 -0.02 5.55 -11.57
N LEU A 226 1.04 5.59 -10.77
CA LEU A 226 2.22 4.77 -10.95
C LEU A 226 2.09 3.50 -10.11
N TYR A 227 2.08 2.34 -10.78
CA TYR A 227 2.09 1.03 -10.15
C TYR A 227 3.52 0.48 -10.11
N ASN A 228 3.97 -0.01 -8.96
CA ASN A 228 5.29 -0.57 -8.75
C ASN A 228 5.20 -2.00 -8.18
N SER A 229 5.57 -3.00 -8.98
CA SER A 229 5.40 -4.42 -8.67
C SER A 229 6.70 -5.21 -8.60
N ARG A 230 6.74 -6.22 -7.71
CA ARG A 230 7.75 -7.28 -7.70
C ARG A 230 7.47 -8.32 -8.80
N GLU A 231 8.47 -9.09 -9.17
CA GLU A 231 8.33 -10.23 -10.10
C GLU A 231 9.00 -11.52 -9.61
N HIS A 232 8.50 -12.68 -10.05
CA HIS A 232 8.85 -14.01 -9.53
C HIS A 232 9.49 -14.97 -10.54
N MET A 233 9.80 -14.49 -11.73
CA MET A 233 10.06 -15.32 -12.90
C MET A 233 11.43 -15.08 -13.51
N SER A 234 12.06 -13.92 -13.29
CA SER A 234 13.31 -13.57 -13.93
C SER A 234 14.14 -12.61 -13.09
N ARG A 235 15.42 -12.49 -13.45
CA ARG A 235 16.28 -11.48 -12.83
C ARG A 235 15.89 -10.11 -13.36
N GLY A 236 15.71 -9.18 -12.46
CA GLY A 236 15.60 -7.79 -12.84
C GLY A 236 15.16 -6.93 -11.68
N ASN A 237 15.06 -5.65 -12.01
CA ASN A 237 14.52 -4.62 -11.16
C ASN A 237 12.99 -4.63 -11.19
N ARG A 238 12.40 -3.75 -10.37
CA ARG A 238 10.95 -3.55 -10.26
C ARG A 238 10.30 -3.34 -11.63
N TYR A 239 9.11 -3.89 -11.80
CA TYR A 239 8.23 -3.51 -12.90
C TYR A 239 7.40 -2.29 -12.50
N LEU A 240 7.31 -1.33 -13.44
CA LEU A 240 6.47 -0.16 -13.34
C LEU A 240 5.42 -0.20 -14.45
N ALA A 241 4.21 0.26 -14.16
CA ALA A 241 3.17 0.53 -15.17
C ALA A 241 2.38 1.78 -14.75
N THR A 242 1.58 2.32 -15.66
CA THR A 242 0.79 3.52 -15.40
C THR A 242 -0.69 3.26 -15.70
N SER A 243 -1.58 3.78 -14.86
CA SER A 243 -3.00 3.92 -15.17
C SER A 243 -3.33 5.39 -15.37
N TYR A 244 -4.16 5.66 -16.38
CA TYR A 244 -4.67 6.99 -16.71
C TYR A 244 -6.19 7.10 -16.47
N ASP A 245 -6.81 6.04 -15.92
CA ASP A 245 -8.26 5.89 -15.74
C ASP A 245 -8.62 5.52 -14.29
N GLY A 246 -7.88 6.08 -13.33
CA GLY A 246 -8.15 5.93 -11.90
C GLY A 246 -7.98 4.49 -11.40
N GLY A 247 -7.07 3.73 -11.98
CA GLY A 247 -6.67 2.39 -11.56
C GLY A 247 -7.36 1.24 -12.29
N HIS A 248 -8.25 1.51 -13.26
CA HIS A 248 -9.01 0.47 -13.94
C HIS A 248 -8.18 -0.33 -14.96
N LEU A 249 -7.36 0.34 -15.79
CA LEU A 249 -6.43 -0.28 -16.74
C LEU A 249 -4.98 0.18 -16.50
N TRP A 250 -4.05 -0.76 -16.61
CA TRP A 250 -2.61 -0.51 -16.50
C TRP A 250 -1.94 -0.70 -17.85
N VAL A 251 -1.07 0.24 -18.24
CA VAL A 251 -0.33 0.26 -19.52
C VAL A 251 1.12 0.71 -19.30
N ASP A 252 1.90 0.82 -20.38
CA ASP A 252 3.28 1.33 -20.37
C ASP A 252 4.23 0.56 -19.42
N ALA A 253 4.04 -0.76 -19.36
CA ALA A 253 4.85 -1.62 -18.51
C ALA A 253 6.33 -1.57 -18.90
N ARG A 254 7.19 -1.27 -17.93
CA ARG A 254 8.65 -1.21 -18.11
C ARG A 254 9.36 -1.71 -16.87
N ARG A 255 10.58 -2.23 -17.03
CA ARG A 255 11.48 -2.44 -15.89
C ARG A 255 12.18 -1.14 -15.54
N SER A 256 12.28 -0.86 -14.24
CA SER A 256 13.11 0.25 -13.76
C SER A 256 14.59 -0.08 -13.97
N ASN A 257 15.41 0.89 -14.37
CA ASN A 257 16.86 0.72 -14.41
C ASN A 257 17.52 0.93 -13.03
N GLU A 258 16.79 1.51 -12.08
CA GLU A 258 17.35 2.05 -10.84
C GLU A 258 16.81 1.36 -9.57
N LEU A 259 15.53 0.93 -9.60
CA LEU A 259 14.86 0.37 -8.43
C LEU A 259 15.08 -1.14 -8.32
N PRO A 260 15.84 -1.63 -7.33
CA PRO A 260 16.07 -3.05 -7.16
C PRO A 260 14.76 -3.77 -6.79
N ASP A 261 14.59 -5.01 -7.22
CA ASP A 261 13.50 -5.88 -6.76
C ASP A 261 13.97 -6.77 -5.60
N GLY A 262 14.52 -6.15 -4.56
CA GLY A 262 15.22 -6.85 -3.48
C GLY A 262 16.68 -7.20 -3.83
N PRO A 263 17.25 -8.25 -3.21
CA PRO A 263 18.67 -8.61 -3.37
C PRO A 263 19.02 -8.90 -4.84
N ARG A 264 20.04 -8.23 -5.38
CA ARG A 264 20.38 -8.34 -6.80
C ARG A 264 20.81 -9.75 -7.18
N GLY A 265 20.39 -10.19 -8.37
CA GLY A 265 20.71 -11.53 -8.89
C GLY A 265 19.74 -12.64 -8.50
N THR A 266 18.71 -12.36 -7.70
CA THR A 266 17.55 -13.25 -7.47
C THR A 266 16.54 -13.21 -8.61
N SER A 267 15.74 -14.26 -8.76
CA SER A 267 14.54 -14.30 -9.60
C SER A 267 13.23 -14.24 -8.80
N TYR A 268 13.34 -13.91 -7.51
CA TYR A 268 12.18 -13.76 -6.63
C TYR A 268 12.25 -12.41 -5.95
N GLY A 269 11.47 -11.49 -6.50
CA GLY A 269 11.33 -10.13 -6.03
C GLY A 269 10.90 -10.03 -4.57
N LEU A 270 11.10 -8.84 -4.01
CA LEU A 270 10.81 -8.52 -2.63
C LEU A 270 9.69 -7.47 -2.57
N MET A 271 8.83 -7.49 -1.56
CA MET A 271 7.94 -6.36 -1.30
C MET A 271 8.77 -5.06 -1.17
N GLY A 272 8.35 -4.00 -1.84
CA GLY A 272 8.94 -2.67 -1.68
C GLY A 272 7.84 -1.66 -1.46
N GLY A 273 8.12 -0.63 -0.66
CA GLY A 273 7.22 0.50 -0.47
C GLY A 273 7.47 1.57 -1.52
N MET A 274 6.41 2.24 -1.99
CA MET A 274 6.46 3.46 -2.79
C MET A 274 5.33 4.41 -2.39
N LEU A 275 5.66 5.64 -2.02
CA LEU A 275 4.66 6.68 -1.73
C LEU A 275 5.04 8.00 -2.39
N ARG A 276 4.05 8.86 -2.62
CA ARG A 276 4.26 10.26 -2.99
C ARG A 276 4.21 11.12 -1.73
N LEU A 277 5.15 12.04 -1.57
CA LEU A 277 5.08 13.02 -0.49
C LEU A 277 3.91 13.98 -0.74
N PRO A 278 3.13 14.37 0.28
CA PRO A 278 1.90 15.15 0.13
C PRO A 278 2.17 16.65 -0.13
N ILE A 279 3.20 16.97 -0.92
CA ILE A 279 3.67 18.32 -1.20
C ILE A 279 2.91 18.90 -2.40
N ALA A 280 2.38 20.12 -2.24
CA ALA A 280 1.69 20.82 -3.32
C ALA A 280 2.63 21.05 -4.52
N ASP A 281 2.09 20.89 -5.73
CA ASP A 281 2.76 21.17 -7.02
C ASP A 281 4.09 20.42 -7.26
N ARG A 282 4.31 19.30 -6.58
CA ARG A 282 5.53 18.48 -6.69
C ARG A 282 5.21 16.99 -6.71
N ASP A 283 5.79 16.25 -7.65
CA ASP A 283 5.75 14.79 -7.66
C ASP A 283 7.05 14.20 -7.13
N ILE A 284 7.22 14.30 -5.80
CA ILE A 284 8.33 13.67 -5.09
C ILE A 284 7.86 12.31 -4.59
N LEU A 285 8.45 11.24 -5.10
CA LEU A 285 8.15 9.88 -4.69
C LEU A 285 9.32 9.30 -3.92
N LEU A 286 9.01 8.51 -2.90
CA LEU A 286 9.98 7.71 -2.15
C LEU A 286 9.75 6.23 -2.45
N TYR A 287 10.83 5.47 -2.58
CA TYR A 287 10.79 4.01 -2.72
C TYR A 287 11.71 3.36 -1.68
N SER A 288 11.28 2.26 -1.05
CA SER A 288 12.08 1.53 -0.06
C SER A 288 12.21 0.05 -0.40
N SER A 289 13.44 -0.48 -0.31
CA SER A 289 13.74 -1.91 -0.49
C SER A 289 15.16 -2.25 -0.01
N SER A 290 15.53 -3.53 -0.12
CA SER A 290 16.90 -4.01 0.11
C SER A 290 17.84 -3.58 -1.03
N ASP A 291 18.99 -3.00 -0.69
CA ASP A 291 20.04 -2.56 -1.63
C ASP A 291 21.32 -3.38 -1.46
N THR A 292 21.37 -4.58 -2.01
CA THR A 292 22.49 -5.50 -1.79
C THR A 292 22.77 -6.41 -2.98
N ASP A 293 24.03 -6.81 -3.10
CA ASP A 293 24.55 -7.76 -4.08
C ASP A 293 24.63 -9.20 -3.53
N ALA A 294 24.12 -9.43 -2.32
CA ALA A 294 24.11 -10.75 -1.67
C ALA A 294 23.08 -11.73 -2.26
N GLY A 295 22.31 -11.33 -3.28
CA GLY A 295 21.33 -12.19 -3.92
C GLY A 295 21.98 -13.23 -4.83
N ALA A 296 21.26 -14.33 -5.05
CA ALA A 296 21.68 -15.41 -5.95
C ALA A 296 20.47 -16.02 -6.65
N MET A 297 20.71 -16.70 -7.77
CA MET A 297 19.65 -17.48 -8.39
C MET A 297 19.37 -18.76 -7.61
N PRO A 298 18.09 -19.13 -7.45
CA PRO A 298 17.76 -20.47 -7.02
C PRO A 298 18.23 -21.53 -8.03
N ALA A 299 18.45 -22.75 -7.54
CA ALA A 299 18.82 -23.90 -8.37
C ALA A 299 17.73 -24.27 -9.39
N GLN A 300 16.46 -24.04 -9.04
CA GLN A 300 15.32 -24.22 -9.92
C GLN A 300 14.89 -22.86 -10.48
N THR A 301 14.75 -22.78 -11.81
CA THR A 301 14.23 -21.57 -12.50
C THR A 301 12.91 -21.13 -11.90
N GLY A 302 12.81 -19.84 -11.56
CA GLY A 302 11.60 -19.28 -10.97
C GLY A 302 11.29 -19.82 -9.58
N ALA A 303 12.26 -20.31 -8.80
CA ALA A 303 12.10 -20.54 -7.36
C ALA A 303 12.49 -19.29 -6.53
N SER A 304 12.53 -19.40 -5.20
CA SER A 304 12.83 -18.28 -4.30
C SER A 304 14.09 -18.54 -3.49
N ILE A 305 14.87 -17.48 -3.23
CA ILE A 305 15.86 -17.43 -2.16
C ILE A 305 15.41 -16.32 -1.20
N ALA A 306 15.17 -16.67 0.06
CA ALA A 306 14.73 -15.73 1.09
C ALA A 306 15.90 -15.02 1.81
N GLY A 307 17.14 -15.46 1.57
CA GLY A 307 18.34 -14.88 2.16
C GLY A 307 18.78 -13.56 1.51
N GLY A 308 19.71 -12.87 2.16
CA GLY A 308 20.32 -11.64 1.62
C GLY A 308 19.43 -10.41 1.67
N ARG A 309 18.32 -10.42 2.42
CA ARG A 309 17.48 -9.23 2.66
C ARG A 309 18.15 -8.37 3.74
N GLU A 310 18.86 -7.34 3.32
CA GLU A 310 19.62 -6.43 4.16
C GLU A 310 19.71 -5.05 3.49
N LYS A 311 20.37 -4.08 4.14
CA LYS A 311 20.66 -2.76 3.56
C LYS A 311 19.41 -2.03 3.08
N ILE A 312 18.41 -1.91 3.96
CA ILE A 312 17.21 -1.15 3.67
C ILE A 312 17.60 0.28 3.33
N THR A 313 17.25 0.66 2.11
CA THR A 313 17.61 1.92 1.48
C THR A 313 16.35 2.59 0.95
N VAL A 314 16.35 3.91 0.97
CA VAL A 314 15.26 4.73 0.41
C VAL A 314 15.80 5.50 -0.79
N TRP A 315 15.12 5.39 -1.93
CA TRP A 315 15.34 6.17 -3.14
C TRP A 315 14.33 7.31 -3.20
N ALA A 316 14.72 8.43 -3.83
CA ALA A 316 13.80 9.52 -4.13
C ALA A 316 13.78 9.85 -5.61
N SER A 317 12.59 10.08 -6.13
CA SER A 317 12.33 10.65 -7.44
C SER A 317 11.76 12.06 -7.27
N PHE A 318 12.11 12.96 -8.18
CA PHE A 318 11.62 14.35 -8.20
C PHE A 318 10.80 14.67 -9.47
N ASP A 319 10.51 13.65 -10.27
CA ASP A 319 9.89 13.74 -11.59
C ASP A 319 8.74 12.72 -11.77
N GLY A 320 8.06 12.37 -10.68
CA GLY A 320 6.94 11.42 -10.76
C GLY A 320 7.35 9.96 -11.00
N GLY A 321 8.58 9.58 -10.65
CA GLY A 321 9.10 8.22 -10.81
C GLY A 321 9.61 7.91 -12.22
N GLN A 322 9.97 8.94 -13.00
CA GLN A 322 10.67 8.74 -14.27
C GLN A 322 12.15 8.40 -14.04
N SER A 323 12.79 9.06 -13.08
CA SER A 323 14.15 8.78 -12.60
C SER A 323 14.27 8.79 -11.07
N TRP A 324 15.29 8.12 -10.54
CA TRP A 324 15.56 7.94 -9.11
C TRP A 324 17.01 8.29 -8.77
N PRO A 325 17.39 9.57 -8.90
CA PRO A 325 18.80 9.99 -8.92
C PRO A 325 19.49 9.93 -7.55
N VAL A 326 18.75 9.82 -6.45
CA VAL A 326 19.32 9.82 -5.09
C VAL A 326 18.76 8.67 -4.26
N LYS A 327 19.61 8.16 -3.36
CA LYS A 327 19.25 7.15 -2.37
C LYS A 327 20.01 7.34 -1.07
N ARG A 328 19.46 6.80 0.03
CA ARG A 328 20.07 6.81 1.36
C ARG A 328 19.85 5.47 2.06
N LEU A 329 20.93 4.88 2.56
CA LEU A 329 20.87 3.73 3.47
C LEU A 329 20.20 4.15 4.78
N ILE A 330 19.16 3.44 5.18
CA ILE A 330 18.42 3.65 6.43
C ILE A 330 18.84 2.64 7.49
N TYR A 331 19.05 1.39 7.09
CA TYR A 331 19.44 0.33 8.01
C TYR A 331 20.31 -0.71 7.29
N ASP A 332 21.52 -0.92 7.82
CA ASP A 332 22.54 -1.80 7.21
C ASP A 332 22.28 -3.31 7.49
N GLY A 333 21.58 -3.62 8.58
CA GLY A 333 21.41 -4.99 9.05
C GLY A 333 20.33 -5.83 8.32
N PRO A 334 20.07 -7.06 8.81
CA PRO A 334 19.07 -7.96 8.25
C PRO A 334 17.65 -7.39 8.32
N SER A 335 16.89 -7.53 7.24
CA SER A 335 15.57 -6.91 7.04
C SER A 335 14.51 -7.88 6.53
N GLY A 336 14.60 -9.15 6.95
CA GLY A 336 13.73 -10.24 6.53
C GLY A 336 13.16 -11.03 7.69
#